data_AF-A0A7U5YUV4-F1
#
_entry.id   AF-A0A7U5YUV4-F1
#
_cell.length_a   1.000
_cell.length_b   1.000
_cell.length_c   1.000
_cell.angle_alpha   90.00
_cell.angle_beta   90.00
_cell.angle_gamma   90.00
#
_symmetry.space_group_name_H-M   'P 1'
#
loop_
_entity.id
_entity.type
_entity.pdbx_description
1 polymer ?
#
loop_
_entity_poly.entity_id
_entity_poly.type
_entity_poly.pdbx_seq_one_letter_code
_entity_poly.pdbx_strand_id
1 'polypeptide(L)'
;MIILFNVIFRILHALMVFFPARSVIAVQLRQLAEDALLMKRVAADIRLAGEVFRQMSRGTGGHIPGVEQFVEYTLFYAAHSLGWGLFYGLSSRWPEWLIHELEFRGADIEEAYWCEGRSSGFRDAYDSRTLPEDVSMVVADR
;
A
#
# COMPACT_ATOMS: atom_id res chain seq x y z
N MET A 1 41.73 29.22 21.59
CA MET A 1 41.09 29.33 20.26
C MET A 1 40.92 27.96 19.60
N ILE A 2 41.99 27.15 19.44
CA ILE A 2 41.94 25.84 18.76
C ILE A 2 41.01 24.81 19.44
N ILE A 3 41.03 24.72 20.77
CA ILE A 3 40.21 23.75 21.53
C ILE A 3 38.71 24.02 21.35
N LEU A 4 38.30 25.28 21.46
CA LEU A 4 36.90 25.69 21.29
C LEU A 4 36.40 25.37 19.86
N PHE A 5 37.24 25.64 18.86
CA PHE A 5 36.91 25.37 17.46
C PHE A 5 36.72 23.87 17.19
N ASN A 6 37.55 23.03 17.81
CA ASN A 6 37.49 21.57 17.67
C ASN A 6 36.23 20.98 18.35
N VAL A 7 35.83 21.54 19.49
CA VAL A 7 34.58 21.17 20.18
C VAL A 7 33.36 21.57 19.35
N ILE A 8 33.33 22.80 18.82
CA ILE A 8 32.24 23.28 17.96
C ILE A 8 32.15 22.42 16.70
N PHE A 9 33.29 22.12 16.06
CA PHE A 9 33.32 21.28 14.86
C PHE A 9 32.79 19.87 15.10
N ARG A 10 33.16 19.23 16.22
CA ARG A 10 32.63 17.90 16.59
C ARG A 10 31.13 17.93 16.87
N ILE A 11 30.63 18.98 17.53
CA ILE A 11 29.20 19.16 17.76
C ILE A 11 28.46 19.36 16.44
N LEU A 12 29.00 20.18 15.53
CA LEU A 12 28.40 20.44 14.22
C LEU A 12 28.36 19.18 13.36
N HIS A 13 29.45 18.41 13.37
CA HIS A 13 29.56 17.13 12.66
C HIS A 13 28.61 16.08 13.25
N ALA A 14 28.52 15.99 14.58
CA ALA A 14 27.54 15.13 15.24
C ALA A 14 26.11 15.55 14.87
N LEU A 15 25.81 16.85 14.83
CA LEU A 15 24.51 17.36 14.40
C LEU A 15 24.21 17.01 12.94
N MET A 16 25.20 17.08 12.05
CA MET A 16 25.07 16.73 10.64
C MET A 16 24.83 15.23 10.43
N VAL A 17 25.35 14.39 11.32
CA VAL A 17 25.12 12.93 11.34
C VAL A 17 23.77 12.58 11.99
N PHE A 18 23.35 13.31 13.03
CA PHE A 18 22.10 13.07 13.77
C PHE A 18 20.86 13.69 13.12
N PHE A 19 21.01 14.73 12.31
CA PHE A 19 19.96 15.17 11.40
C PHE A 19 20.13 14.40 10.09
N PRO A 20 19.44 13.24 9.91
CA PRO A 20 19.38 12.64 8.58
C PRO A 20 18.90 13.74 7.65
N ALA A 21 19.60 13.91 6.52
CA ALA A 21 19.36 14.99 5.57
C ALA A 21 17.85 15.18 5.43
N ARG A 22 17.34 16.41 5.60
CA ARG A 22 15.89 16.71 5.60
C ARG A 22 15.12 16.02 4.47
N SER A 23 15.81 15.72 3.35
CA SER A 23 15.33 14.90 2.24
C SER A 23 14.88 13.49 2.64
N VAL A 24 15.62 12.76 3.48
CA VAL A 24 15.28 11.38 3.92
C VAL A 24 14.00 11.38 4.76
N ILE A 25 13.89 12.32 5.71
CA ILE A 25 12.68 12.48 6.53
C ILE A 25 11.49 12.85 5.64
N ALA A 26 11.67 13.76 4.70
CA ALA A 26 10.61 14.17 3.78
C ALA A 26 10.13 13.01 2.88
N VAL A 27 11.05 12.17 2.39
CA VAL A 27 10.72 10.98 1.59
C VAL A 27 9.95 9.95 2.43
N GLN A 28 10.40 9.69 3.67
CA GLN A 28 9.71 8.77 4.57
C GLN A 28 8.30 9.24 4.92
N LEU A 29 8.14 10.52 5.25
CA LEU A 29 6.83 11.11 5.54
C LEU A 29 5.90 11.05 4.33
N ARG A 30 6.44 11.30 3.12
CA ARG A 30 5.70 11.18 1.88
C ARG A 30 5.22 9.75 1.66
N GLN A 31 6.09 8.76 1.84
CA GLN A 31 5.72 7.34 1.69
C GLN A 31 4.65 6.93 2.72
N LEU A 32 4.78 7.34 3.98
CA LEU A 32 3.76 7.08 4.99
C LEU A 32 2.42 7.76 4.63
N ALA A 33 2.44 8.96 4.08
CA ALA A 33 1.23 9.63 3.62
C ALA A 33 0.57 8.90 2.44
N GLU A 34 1.37 8.45 1.47
CA GLU A 34 0.90 7.67 0.32
C GLU A 34 0.28 6.34 0.77
N ASP A 35 0.94 5.61 1.68
CA ASP A 35 0.42 4.39 2.29
C ASP A 35 -0.91 4.63 3.05
N ALA A 36 -0.98 5.70 3.83
CA ALA A 36 -2.19 6.05 4.59
C ALA A 36 -3.38 6.34 3.64
N LEU A 37 -3.11 7.06 2.54
CA LEU A 37 -4.12 7.35 1.52
C LEU A 37 -4.57 6.07 0.81
N LEU A 38 -3.65 5.16 0.51
CA LEU A 38 -3.95 3.86 -0.06
C LEU A 38 -4.87 3.05 0.86
N MET A 39 -4.48 2.87 2.13
CA MET A 39 -5.28 2.09 3.08
C MET A 39 -6.65 2.72 3.34
N LYS A 40 -6.73 4.07 3.40
CA LYS A 40 -8.00 4.77 3.52
C LYS A 40 -8.91 4.51 2.32
N ARG A 41 -8.36 4.51 1.10
CA ARG A 41 -9.11 4.21 -0.13
C ARG A 41 -9.61 2.76 -0.11
N VAL A 42 -8.71 1.81 0.15
CA VAL A 42 -9.05 0.38 0.28
C VAL A 42 -10.17 0.17 1.30
N ALA A 43 -10.07 0.77 2.49
CA ALA A 43 -11.11 0.67 3.51
C ALA A 43 -12.46 1.25 3.05
N ALA A 44 -12.43 2.36 2.31
CA ALA A 44 -13.65 2.97 1.78
C ALA A 44 -14.31 2.08 0.71
N ASP A 45 -13.52 1.50 -0.18
CA ASP A 45 -13.98 0.63 -1.25
C ASP A 45 -14.54 -0.70 -0.70
N ILE A 46 -13.87 -1.32 0.29
CA ILE A 46 -14.38 -2.48 1.03
C ILE A 46 -15.75 -2.14 1.65
N ARG A 47 -15.84 -1.00 2.36
CA ARG A 47 -17.08 -0.60 3.01
C ARG A 47 -18.22 -0.38 2.01
N LEU A 48 -17.91 0.23 0.87
CA LEU A 48 -18.88 0.48 -0.21
C LEU A 48 -19.36 -0.84 -0.83
N ALA A 49 -18.43 -1.71 -1.21
CA ALA A 49 -18.74 -3.04 -1.75
C ALA A 49 -19.57 -3.86 -0.75
N GLY A 50 -19.20 -3.86 0.53
CA GLY A 50 -19.91 -4.60 1.57
C GLY A 50 -21.31 -4.09 1.85
N GLU A 51 -21.53 -2.77 1.83
CA GLU A 51 -22.88 -2.20 1.99
C GLU A 51 -23.78 -2.59 0.80
N VAL A 52 -23.26 -2.47 -0.42
CA VAL A 52 -23.98 -2.83 -1.64
C VAL A 52 -24.29 -4.33 -1.68
N PHE A 53 -23.31 -5.17 -1.34
CA PHE A 53 -23.49 -6.62 -1.20
C PHE A 53 -24.58 -6.96 -0.18
N ARG A 54 -24.53 -6.34 1.00
CA ARG A 54 -25.53 -6.56 2.06
C ARG A 54 -26.93 -6.14 1.64
N GLN A 55 -27.07 -5.06 0.87
CA GLN A 55 -28.36 -4.62 0.34
C GLN A 55 -28.93 -5.60 -0.69
N MET A 56 -28.07 -6.20 -1.53
CA MET A 56 -28.45 -7.28 -2.44
C MET A 56 -28.92 -8.52 -1.68
N SER A 57 -28.17 -8.97 -0.67
CA SER A 57 -28.53 -10.18 0.11
C SER A 57 -29.84 -10.03 0.89
N ARG A 58 -30.25 -8.80 1.24
CA ARG A 58 -31.48 -8.52 1.99
C ARG A 58 -32.74 -8.49 1.13
N GLY A 59 -32.65 -8.72 -0.18
CA GLY A 59 -33.82 -8.86 -1.04
C GLY A 59 -34.60 -7.56 -1.26
N THR A 60 -33.94 -6.40 -1.18
CA THR A 60 -34.57 -5.11 -1.49
C THR A 60 -35.01 -5.14 -2.95
N GLY A 61 -36.33 -5.21 -3.16
CA GLY A 61 -36.97 -5.61 -4.41
C GLY A 61 -36.55 -4.81 -5.64
N GLY A 62 -35.87 -5.49 -6.55
CA GLY A 62 -35.45 -4.98 -7.85
C GLY A 62 -34.03 -5.46 -8.13
N HIS A 63 -33.88 -6.45 -9.00
CA HIS A 63 -32.57 -6.80 -9.56
C HIS A 63 -32.06 -5.56 -10.30
N ILE A 64 -31.18 -4.78 -9.65
CA ILE A 64 -30.53 -3.63 -10.28
C ILE A 64 -29.41 -4.23 -11.16
N PRO A 65 -29.52 -4.13 -12.49
CA PRO A 65 -28.52 -4.71 -13.36
C PRO A 65 -27.15 -4.06 -13.11
N GLY A 66 -26.12 -4.90 -12.98
CA GLY A 66 -24.72 -4.47 -12.82
C GLY A 66 -24.25 -4.26 -11.37
N VAL A 67 -25.11 -4.46 -10.36
CA VAL A 67 -24.69 -4.28 -8.95
C VAL A 67 -23.73 -5.38 -8.48
N GLU A 68 -23.94 -6.63 -8.91
CA GLU A 68 -22.98 -7.71 -8.70
C GLU A 68 -21.63 -7.34 -9.29
N GLN A 69 -21.60 -7.00 -10.59
CA GLN A 69 -20.38 -6.57 -11.28
C GLN A 69 -19.70 -5.35 -10.63
N PHE A 70 -20.47 -4.42 -10.06
CA PHE A 70 -19.94 -3.30 -9.29
C PHE A 70 -19.21 -3.77 -8.02
N VAL A 71 -19.80 -4.70 -7.26
CA VAL A 71 -19.17 -5.26 -6.06
C VAL A 71 -17.90 -6.02 -6.43
N GLU A 72 -17.97 -6.88 -7.46
CA GLU A 72 -16.84 -7.66 -7.97
C GLU A 72 -15.67 -6.74 -8.35
N TYR A 73 -15.94 -5.76 -9.21
CA TYR A 73 -14.94 -4.81 -9.68
C TYR A 73 -14.33 -4.01 -8.53
N THR A 74 -15.18 -3.44 -7.67
CA THR A 74 -14.72 -2.62 -6.54
C THR A 74 -13.85 -3.42 -5.58
N LEU A 75 -14.27 -4.64 -5.23
CA LEU A 75 -13.56 -5.50 -4.30
C LEU A 75 -12.24 -5.99 -4.90
N PHE A 76 -12.24 -6.38 -6.18
CA PHE A 76 -11.04 -6.79 -6.91
C PHE A 76 -9.98 -5.69 -6.92
N TYR A 77 -10.33 -4.46 -7.30
CA TYR A 77 -9.35 -3.37 -7.40
C TYR A 77 -8.89 -2.84 -6.04
N ALA A 78 -9.74 -2.91 -5.01
CA ALA A 78 -9.33 -2.64 -3.64
C ALA A 78 -8.27 -3.65 -3.18
N ALA A 79 -8.52 -4.94 -3.39
CA ALA A 79 -7.59 -6.01 -3.07
C ALA A 79 -6.30 -5.91 -3.88
N HIS A 80 -6.39 -5.59 -5.18
CA HIS A 80 -5.23 -5.36 -6.05
C HIS A 80 -4.35 -4.23 -5.55
N SER A 81 -4.96 -3.10 -5.15
CA SER A 81 -4.21 -1.95 -4.60
C SER A 81 -3.53 -2.31 -3.28
N LEU A 82 -4.19 -3.07 -2.41
CA LEU A 82 -3.59 -3.58 -1.18
C LEU A 82 -2.41 -4.52 -1.48
N GLY A 83 -2.57 -5.43 -2.44
CA GLY A 83 -1.51 -6.32 -2.89
C GLY A 83 -0.27 -5.57 -3.40
N TRP A 84 -0.49 -4.54 -4.23
CA TRP A 84 0.57 -3.62 -4.64
C TRP A 84 1.27 -2.97 -3.43
N GLY A 85 0.50 -2.41 -2.50
CA GLY A 85 1.06 -1.78 -1.29
C GLY A 85 1.94 -2.75 -0.49
N LEU A 86 1.44 -3.97 -0.25
CA LEU A 86 2.17 -5.03 0.45
C LEU A 86 3.48 -5.38 -0.26
N PHE A 87 3.47 -5.50 -1.58
CA PHE A 87 4.68 -5.75 -2.38
C PHE A 87 5.72 -4.64 -2.18
N TYR A 88 5.31 -3.37 -2.17
CA TYR A 88 6.20 -2.23 -1.94
C TYR A 88 6.51 -1.97 -0.46
N GLY A 89 6.26 -2.94 0.42
CA GLY A 89 6.69 -2.88 1.82
C GLY A 89 5.74 -2.15 2.76
N LEU A 90 4.45 -2.08 2.44
CA LEU A 90 3.44 -1.56 3.38
C LEU A 90 3.51 -2.31 4.73
N SER A 91 3.73 -3.63 4.71
CA SER A 91 3.86 -4.47 5.90
C SER A 91 5.06 -4.19 6.78
N SER A 92 6.12 -3.58 6.25
CA SER A 92 7.28 -3.18 7.05
C SER A 92 7.13 -1.78 7.64
N ARG A 93 6.23 -0.95 7.09
CA ARG A 93 6.01 0.44 7.53
C ARG A 93 4.77 0.60 8.41
N TRP A 94 3.81 -0.31 8.33
CA TRP A 94 2.55 -0.22 9.07
C TRP A 94 2.32 -1.42 9.98
N PRO A 95 1.56 -1.23 11.09
CA PRO A 95 1.28 -2.32 12.02
C PRO A 95 0.52 -3.47 11.36
N GLU A 96 0.95 -4.70 11.65
CA GLU A 96 0.35 -5.93 11.12
C GLU A 96 -1.16 -6.02 11.38
N TRP A 97 -1.62 -5.65 12.58
CA TRP A 97 -3.04 -5.70 12.94
C TRP A 97 -3.92 -4.84 12.03
N LEU A 98 -3.41 -3.70 11.54
CA LEU A 98 -4.17 -2.80 10.70
C LEU A 98 -4.36 -3.39 9.30
N ILE A 99 -3.29 -3.99 8.78
CA ILE A 99 -3.30 -4.68 7.48
C ILE A 99 -4.22 -5.90 7.56
N HIS A 100 -4.08 -6.69 8.62
CA HIS A 100 -4.91 -7.87 8.85
C HIS A 100 -6.40 -7.52 8.91
N GLU A 101 -6.78 -6.42 9.55
CA GLU A 101 -8.17 -5.97 9.60
C GLU A 101 -8.72 -5.62 8.20
N LEU A 102 -7.90 -5.02 7.33
CA LEU A 102 -8.31 -4.75 5.95
C LEU A 102 -8.47 -6.05 5.15
N GLU A 103 -7.53 -6.98 5.30
CA GLU A 103 -7.60 -8.29 4.65
C GLU A 103 -8.83 -9.08 5.10
N PHE A 104 -9.08 -9.13 6.40
CA PHE A 104 -10.23 -9.82 6.98
C PHE A 104 -11.55 -9.25 6.45
N ARG A 105 -11.72 -7.91 6.49
CA ARG A 105 -12.96 -7.28 6.04
C ARG A 105 -13.21 -7.43 4.54
N GLY A 106 -12.15 -7.41 3.74
CA GLY A 106 -12.28 -7.62 2.30
C GLY A 106 -12.70 -9.05 1.97
N ALA A 107 -12.09 -10.03 2.65
CA ALA A 107 -12.41 -11.44 2.46
C ALA A 107 -13.81 -11.83 2.97
N ASP A 108 -14.32 -11.18 4.02
CA ASP A 108 -15.67 -11.42 4.58
C ASP A 108 -16.81 -11.03 3.61
N ILE A 109 -16.54 -10.17 2.62
CA ILE A 109 -17.54 -9.78 1.62
C ILE A 109 -17.66 -10.83 0.53
N GLU A 110 -16.57 -11.08 -0.20
CA GLU A 110 -16.51 -12.13 -1.20
C GLU A 110 -15.04 -12.57 -1.42
N GLU A 111 -14.69 -13.70 -0.80
CA GLU A 111 -13.32 -14.17 -0.69
C GLU A 111 -12.66 -14.43 -2.05
N ALA A 112 -13.42 -14.93 -3.03
CA ALA A 112 -12.89 -15.27 -4.35
C ALA A 112 -12.30 -14.04 -5.07
N TYR A 113 -13.08 -12.97 -5.20
CA TYR A 113 -12.64 -11.74 -5.86
C TYR A 113 -11.58 -11.00 -5.05
N TRP A 114 -11.68 -11.04 -3.71
CA TRP A 114 -10.65 -10.48 -2.85
C TRP A 114 -9.30 -11.18 -3.04
N CYS A 115 -9.27 -12.51 -2.95
CA CYS A 115 -8.03 -13.29 -3.11
C CYS A 115 -7.44 -13.17 -4.52
N GLU A 116 -8.28 -13.14 -5.56
CA GLU A 116 -7.85 -12.96 -6.94
C GLU A 116 -7.24 -11.58 -7.17
N GLY A 117 -7.95 -10.51 -6.76
CA GLY A 117 -7.47 -9.14 -6.86
C GLY A 117 -6.18 -8.95 -6.09
N ARG A 118 -6.14 -9.43 -4.83
CA ARG A 118 -4.95 -9.41 -3.98
C ARG A 118 -3.78 -10.05 -4.69
N SER A 119 -3.92 -11.29 -5.17
CA SER A 119 -2.87 -12.02 -5.89
C SER A 119 -2.43 -11.32 -7.17
N SER A 120 -3.38 -10.75 -7.92
CA SER A 120 -3.12 -10.01 -9.16
C SER A 120 -2.31 -8.75 -8.90
N GLY A 121 -2.51 -8.09 -7.77
CA GLY A 121 -1.68 -6.95 -7.36
C GLY A 121 -0.20 -7.30 -7.12
N PHE A 122 0.14 -8.59 -6.97
CA PHE A 122 1.53 -9.06 -6.92
C PHE A 122 2.01 -9.64 -8.26
N ARG A 123 1.14 -9.78 -9.28
CA ARG A 123 1.46 -10.51 -10.52
C ARG A 123 2.50 -9.77 -11.36
N ASP A 124 2.43 -8.44 -11.45
CA ASP A 124 3.42 -7.64 -12.19
C ASP A 124 4.85 -7.78 -11.62
N ALA A 125 4.98 -8.11 -10.33
CA ALA A 125 6.26 -8.42 -9.69
C ALA A 125 6.82 -9.80 -10.07
N TYR A 126 5.94 -10.77 -10.36
CA TYR A 126 6.34 -12.07 -10.91
C TYR A 126 6.78 -11.92 -12.37
N ASP A 127 6.00 -11.19 -13.17
CA ASP A 127 6.28 -11.00 -14.61
C ASP A 127 7.57 -10.18 -14.83
N SER A 128 7.86 -9.20 -13.98
CA SER A 128 9.11 -8.45 -14.00
C SER A 128 10.33 -9.26 -13.55
N ARG A 129 10.17 -10.26 -12.67
CA ARG A 129 11.23 -11.23 -12.33
C ARG A 129 11.49 -12.28 -13.41
N THR A 130 10.56 -12.42 -14.37
CA THR A 130 10.74 -13.26 -15.56
C THR A 130 11.26 -12.48 -16.78
N LEU A 131 11.54 -11.19 -16.65
CA LEU A 131 12.29 -10.48 -17.68
C LEU A 131 13.74 -11.00 -17.68
N PRO A 132 14.28 -11.41 -18.84
CA PRO A 132 15.67 -11.86 -18.93
C PRO A 132 16.63 -10.78 -18.41
N GLU A 133 17.70 -11.22 -17.75
CA GLU A 133 18.67 -10.42 -16.97
C GLU A 133 19.25 -9.18 -17.69
N ASP A 134 19.10 -9.09 -19.01
CA ASP A 134 19.58 -7.97 -19.85
C ASP A 134 18.87 -6.62 -19.61
N VAL A 135 17.72 -6.58 -18.91
CA VAL A 135 17.00 -5.30 -18.65
C VAL A 135 17.31 -4.72 -17.27
N SER A 136 17.95 -5.48 -16.36
CA SER A 136 18.24 -4.99 -15.00
C SER A 136 19.39 -3.97 -14.94
N MET A 137 20.17 -3.84 -16.01
CA MET A 137 21.39 -3.02 -16.03
C MET A 137 21.16 -1.53 -16.36
N VAL A 138 19.92 -1.10 -16.60
CA VAL A 138 19.61 0.30 -17.01
C VAL A 138 19.15 1.19 -15.86
N VAL A 139 18.84 0.63 -14.69
CA VAL A 139 18.29 1.42 -13.55
C VAL A 139 19.35 1.75 -12.49
N ALA A 140 20.58 1.21 -12.59
CA ALA A 140 21.64 1.44 -11.60
C ALA A 140 22.47 2.73 -11.82
N ASP A 141 22.18 3.54 -12.86
CA ASP A 141 23.00 4.72 -13.21
C ASP A 141 22.21 6.05 -13.18
N ARG A 142 21.30 6.22 -12.21
CA ARG A 142 20.72 7.53 -11.88
C ARG A 142 20.59 7.79 -10.40
#